data_AF-A0A656GII7-F1
#
_entry.id   AF-A0A656GII7-F1
#
_cell.length_a   1.000
_cell.length_b   1.000
_cell.length_c   1.000
_cell.angle_alpha   90.00
_cell.angle_beta   90.00
_cell.angle_gamma   90.00
#
_symmetry.space_group_name_H-M   'P 1'
#
loop_
_entity.id
_entity.type
_entity.pdbx_description
1 polymer ?
#
loop_
_entity_poly.entity_id
_entity_poly.type
_entity_poly.pdbx_seq_one_letter_code
_entity_poly.pdbx_strand_id
1 'polypeptide(L)'
;RAIKLGVRRPALGDLLLDETSAHQTVSALKLVIDILAHPAQMLAGITPLPNAIAASGSHATLPFHLAFQQMRAVLEQKGITLFDVHKLASYDYPNFCYQNFRQKDLRAAILSGSGLDPSLHTLLLDNETAAKADFFKTAYGVAGSATEALLAISDVALFRHQTGLSEQDLYDLLALKSTDDGKQTGFSTTVKRSEHLPVASQTEVAASQVYGASFINNASSPAITITVPAESSSGPQLTNVSASHFDRLHKLIHLHHFLGLPFADVDTL
;
A
#
# COMPACT_ATOMS: atom_id res chain seq x y z
N ARG A 1 -27.76 -11.17 0.42
CA ARG A 1 -28.24 -12.47 -0.13
C ARG A 1 -27.59 -13.60 0.65
N ALA A 2 -28.34 -14.59 1.14
CA ALA A 2 -27.77 -15.74 1.85
C ALA A 2 -27.06 -16.67 0.86
N ILE A 3 -25.85 -17.13 1.19
CA ILE A 3 -25.06 -18.08 0.39
C ILE A 3 -25.07 -19.41 1.15
N LYS A 4 -25.24 -20.53 0.44
CA LYS A 4 -25.30 -21.88 1.03
C LYS A 4 -23.99 -22.23 1.76
N LEU A 5 -24.10 -22.96 2.87
CA LEU A 5 -22.94 -23.34 3.69
C LEU A 5 -21.90 -24.15 2.90
N GLY A 6 -22.33 -25.12 2.09
CA GLY A 6 -21.44 -25.92 1.25
C GLY A 6 -20.64 -25.11 0.22
N VAL A 7 -21.12 -23.92 -0.17
CA VAL A 7 -20.38 -23.01 -1.06
C VAL A 7 -19.35 -22.19 -0.27
N ARG A 8 -19.67 -21.79 0.98
CA ARG A 8 -18.78 -21.02 1.85
C ARG A 8 -17.67 -21.87 2.49
N ARG A 9 -17.96 -23.15 2.71
CA ARG A 9 -17.14 -24.10 3.46
C ARG A 9 -17.21 -25.49 2.82
N PRO A 10 -16.68 -25.65 1.59
CA PRO A 10 -16.69 -26.95 0.91
C PRO A 10 -15.98 -28.03 1.74
N ALA A 11 -14.87 -27.66 2.40
CA ALA A 11 -14.08 -28.56 3.25
C ALA A 11 -14.85 -29.19 4.44
N LEU A 12 -15.98 -28.61 4.88
CA LEU A 12 -16.79 -29.24 5.94
C LEU A 12 -17.48 -30.52 5.46
N GLY A 13 -17.74 -30.66 4.16
CA GLY A 13 -18.31 -31.89 3.59
C GLY A 13 -17.30 -33.04 3.55
N ASP A 14 -16.01 -32.72 3.46
CA ASP A 14 -14.91 -33.68 3.37
C ASP A 14 -14.32 -34.04 4.75
N LEU A 15 -14.80 -33.40 5.82
CA LEU A 15 -14.30 -33.60 7.17
C LEU A 15 -14.74 -34.96 7.71
N LEU A 16 -13.77 -35.85 7.94
CA LEU A 16 -14.00 -37.16 8.54
C LEU A 16 -14.26 -37.03 10.05
N LEU A 17 -15.25 -37.77 10.54
CA LEU A 17 -15.54 -37.89 11.96
C LEU A 17 -14.78 -39.09 12.52
N ASP A 18 -13.56 -38.85 13.00
CA ASP A 18 -12.70 -39.86 13.64
C ASP A 18 -12.22 -39.40 15.03
N GLU A 19 -11.66 -40.34 15.79
CA GLU A 19 -11.18 -40.10 17.16
C GLU A 19 -10.07 -39.05 17.19
N THR A 20 -9.23 -39.01 16.15
CA THR A 20 -8.15 -38.03 16.00
C THR A 20 -8.68 -36.61 15.79
N SER A 21 -9.62 -36.40 14.89
CA SER A 21 -10.21 -35.09 14.60
C SER A 21 -11.05 -34.56 15.78
N ALA A 22 -11.65 -35.47 16.57
CA ALA A 22 -12.42 -35.10 17.75
C ALA A 22 -11.56 -34.60 18.92
N HIS A 23 -10.33 -35.12 19.08
CA HIS A 23 -9.48 -34.83 20.24
C HIS A 23 -8.23 -34.01 19.94
N GLN A 24 -7.86 -33.82 18.67
CA GLN A 24 -6.68 -33.04 18.31
C GLN A 24 -6.87 -31.56 18.65
N THR A 25 -5.96 -31.01 19.45
CA THR A 25 -5.89 -29.57 19.69
C THR A 25 -5.22 -28.89 18.50
N VAL A 26 -5.95 -28.02 17.79
CA VAL A 26 -5.44 -27.25 16.66
C VAL A 26 -5.57 -25.76 16.95
N SER A 27 -4.59 -24.96 16.52
CA SER A 27 -4.68 -23.50 16.63
C SER A 27 -5.82 -22.99 15.76
N ALA A 28 -6.71 -22.18 16.34
CA ALA A 28 -7.80 -21.54 15.61
C ALA A 28 -7.29 -20.67 14.44
N LEU A 29 -6.16 -19.98 14.63
CA LEU A 29 -5.55 -19.15 13.58
C LEU A 29 -5.06 -20.00 12.40
N LYS A 30 -4.49 -21.17 12.67
CA LYS A 30 -4.08 -22.11 11.61
C LYS A 30 -5.28 -22.56 10.79
N LEU A 31 -6.39 -22.92 11.45
CA LEU A 31 -7.62 -23.30 10.76
C LEU A 31 -8.16 -22.17 9.89
N VAL A 32 -8.13 -20.93 10.38
CA VAL A 32 -8.57 -19.76 9.60
C VAL A 32 -7.68 -19.56 8.37
N ILE A 33 -6.35 -19.68 8.51
CA ILE A 33 -5.41 -19.57 7.38
C ILE A 33 -5.70 -20.65 6.34
N ASP A 34 -5.83 -21.92 6.76
CA ASP A 34 -6.08 -23.03 5.84
C ASP A 34 -7.40 -22.86 5.07
N ILE A 35 -8.44 -22.38 5.77
CA ILE A 35 -9.75 -22.08 5.19
C ILE A 35 -9.67 -20.93 4.17
N LEU A 36 -8.87 -19.89 4.41
CA LEU A 36 -8.69 -18.75 3.50
C LEU A 36 -7.73 -19.08 2.34
N ALA A 37 -6.75 -19.96 2.57
CA ALA A 37 -5.77 -20.37 1.58
C ALA A 37 -6.40 -21.15 0.43
N HIS A 38 -7.42 -21.98 0.70
CA HIS A 38 -8.08 -22.77 -0.34
C HIS A 38 -8.72 -21.93 -1.47
N PRO A 39 -9.63 -20.98 -1.20
CA PRO A 39 -10.19 -20.12 -2.26
C PRO A 39 -9.12 -19.23 -2.90
N ALA A 40 -8.10 -18.78 -2.15
CA ALA A 40 -7.01 -18.00 -2.70
C ALA A 40 -6.16 -18.83 -3.70
N GLN A 41 -5.86 -20.09 -3.39
CA GLN A 41 -5.17 -21.01 -4.30
C GLN A 41 -6.00 -21.29 -5.56
N MET A 42 -7.33 -21.40 -5.43
CA MET A 42 -8.22 -21.54 -6.59
C MET A 42 -8.14 -20.32 -7.52
N LEU A 43 -7.99 -19.11 -6.98
CA LEU A 43 -7.78 -17.89 -7.77
C LEU A 43 -6.37 -17.80 -8.36
N ALA A 44 -5.35 -18.29 -7.64
CA ALA A 44 -3.97 -18.36 -8.11
C ALA A 44 -3.77 -19.41 -9.23
N GLY A 45 -4.67 -20.39 -9.33
CA GLY A 45 -4.62 -21.46 -10.31
C GLY A 45 -3.43 -22.39 -10.05
N ILE A 46 -2.55 -22.52 -11.05
CA ILE A 46 -1.40 -23.45 -11.04
C ILE A 46 -0.22 -22.87 -10.24
N THR A 47 -0.16 -21.55 -10.06
CA THR A 47 0.92 -20.89 -9.35
C THR A 47 0.85 -21.21 -7.85
N PRO A 48 1.95 -21.58 -7.19
CA PRO A 48 1.98 -21.74 -5.75
C PRO A 48 1.49 -20.45 -5.06
N LEU A 49 0.55 -20.59 -4.11
CA LEU A 49 -0.07 -19.45 -3.43
C LEU A 49 0.94 -18.40 -2.91
N PRO A 50 2.06 -18.75 -2.24
CA PRO A 50 3.02 -17.76 -1.78
C PRO A 50 3.60 -16.88 -2.89
N ASN A 51 3.85 -17.46 -4.07
CA ASN A 51 4.39 -16.73 -5.21
C ASN A 51 3.33 -15.82 -5.84
N ALA A 52 2.08 -16.27 -5.90
CA ALA A 52 0.97 -15.47 -6.39
C ALA A 52 0.70 -14.25 -5.48
N ILE A 53 0.75 -14.44 -4.16
CA ILE A 53 0.62 -13.38 -3.16
C ILE A 53 1.79 -12.39 -3.25
N ALA A 54 3.03 -12.88 -3.40
CA ALA A 54 4.21 -12.03 -3.56
C ALA A 54 4.20 -11.22 -4.87
N ALA A 55 3.48 -11.66 -5.90
CA ALA A 55 3.36 -10.95 -7.17
C ALA A 55 2.14 -10.02 -7.24
N SER A 56 1.20 -10.12 -6.29
CA SER A 56 0.02 -9.26 -6.24
C SER A 56 0.36 -7.94 -5.56
N GLY A 57 -0.10 -6.82 -6.13
CA GLY A 57 0.06 -5.49 -5.52
C GLY A 57 -1.27 -4.79 -5.26
N SER A 58 -2.43 -5.41 -5.51
CA SER A 58 -3.69 -4.68 -5.63
C SER A 58 -4.23 -4.07 -4.32
N HIS A 59 -3.69 -4.47 -3.16
CA HIS A 59 -4.13 -4.04 -1.83
C HIS A 59 -2.91 -3.71 -0.98
N ALA A 60 -2.97 -2.73 -0.06
CA ALA A 60 -1.80 -2.21 0.67
C ALA A 60 -0.97 -3.26 1.44
N THR A 61 -1.61 -4.35 1.84
CA THR A 61 -0.99 -5.47 2.56
C THR A 61 -0.24 -6.46 1.65
N LEU A 62 -0.31 -6.25 0.33
CA LEU A 62 0.34 -7.04 -0.72
C LEU A 62 1.22 -6.08 -1.51
N PRO A 63 2.40 -6.47 -2.01
CA PRO A 63 2.92 -7.82 -2.07
C PRO A 63 3.44 -8.32 -0.72
N PHE A 64 3.28 -9.62 -0.47
CA PHE A 64 3.78 -10.28 0.73
C PHE A 64 4.66 -11.48 0.37
N HIS A 65 5.97 -11.37 0.61
CA HIS A 65 6.92 -12.44 0.33
C HIS A 65 7.20 -13.31 1.57
N LEU A 66 6.49 -14.44 1.70
CA LEU A 66 6.56 -15.31 2.89
C LEU A 66 7.98 -15.68 3.32
N ALA A 67 8.82 -16.13 2.39
CA ALA A 67 10.19 -16.56 2.73
C ALA A 67 11.06 -15.39 3.24
N PHE A 68 10.79 -14.16 2.77
CA PHE A 68 11.52 -12.98 3.20
C PHE A 68 11.11 -12.60 4.63
N GLN A 69 9.80 -12.67 4.92
CA GLN A 69 9.27 -12.43 6.26
C GLN A 69 9.76 -13.47 7.28
N GLN A 70 9.87 -14.74 6.88
CA GLN A 70 10.47 -15.78 7.72
C GLN A 70 11.94 -15.50 8.01
N MET A 71 12.73 -15.13 7.00
CA MET A 71 14.13 -14.74 7.23
C MET A 71 14.22 -13.54 8.17
N ARG A 72 13.41 -12.51 7.96
CA ARG A 72 13.38 -11.31 8.81
C ARG A 72 13.05 -11.65 10.26
N ALA A 73 12.03 -12.49 10.49
CA ALA A 73 11.66 -12.94 11.83
C ALA A 73 12.79 -13.71 12.54
N VAL A 74 13.51 -14.58 11.82
CA VAL A 74 14.65 -15.32 12.37
C VAL A 74 15.82 -14.39 12.70
N LEU A 75 16.09 -13.40 11.85
CA LEU A 75 17.15 -12.41 12.06
C LEU A 75 16.84 -11.49 13.24
N GLU A 76 15.59 -11.04 13.36
CA GLU A 76 15.09 -10.24 14.48
C GLU A 76 15.22 -10.98 15.81
N GLN A 77 14.84 -12.27 15.86
CA GLN A 77 15.04 -13.11 17.05
C GLN A 77 16.52 -13.24 17.46
N LYS A 78 17.44 -13.16 16.50
CA LYS A 78 18.89 -13.19 16.76
C LYS A 78 19.49 -11.81 17.04
N GLY A 79 18.71 -10.73 16.91
CA GLY A 79 19.21 -9.36 17.02
C GLY A 79 20.20 -8.97 15.92
N ILE A 80 20.12 -9.61 14.75
CA ILE A 80 21.01 -9.37 13.60
C ILE A 80 20.20 -8.64 12.53
N THR A 81 20.73 -7.59 11.93
CA THR A 81 20.05 -6.92 10.82
C THR A 81 20.36 -7.61 9.49
N LEU A 82 19.44 -7.49 8.51
CA LEU A 82 19.70 -7.97 7.15
C LEU A 82 20.95 -7.32 6.54
N PHE A 83 21.20 -6.05 6.89
CA PHE A 83 22.41 -5.34 6.51
C PHE A 83 23.67 -6.01 7.08
N ASP A 84 23.67 -6.47 8.34
CA ASP A 84 24.82 -7.16 8.92
C ASP A 84 25.12 -8.49 8.24
N VAL A 85 24.09 -9.24 7.85
CA VAL A 85 24.27 -10.45 7.02
C VAL A 85 24.91 -10.08 5.68
N HIS A 86 24.46 -8.99 5.06
CA HIS A 86 25.00 -8.53 3.79
C HIS A 86 26.48 -8.12 3.90
N LYS A 87 26.88 -7.47 5.00
CA LYS A 87 28.30 -7.13 5.27
C LYS A 87 29.19 -8.37 5.29
N LEU A 88 28.71 -9.46 5.89
CA LEU A 88 29.46 -10.71 6.01
C LEU A 88 29.54 -11.49 4.69
N ALA A 89 28.50 -11.38 3.86
CA ALA A 89 28.42 -12.07 2.58
C ALA A 89 29.16 -11.34 1.44
N SER A 90 29.33 -10.02 1.55
CA SER A 90 29.97 -9.20 0.53
C SER A 90 31.49 -9.23 0.66
N TYR A 91 32.17 -9.70 -0.39
CA TYR A 91 33.64 -9.70 -0.46
C TYR A 91 34.22 -8.28 -0.46
N ASP A 92 33.50 -7.33 -1.06
CA ASP A 92 33.95 -5.95 -1.25
C ASP A 92 33.56 -5.02 -0.09
N TYR A 93 33.07 -5.56 1.04
CA TYR A 93 32.75 -4.76 2.22
C TYR A 93 34.03 -4.34 2.99
N PRO A 94 34.18 -3.07 3.41
CA PRO A 94 33.29 -1.93 3.17
C PRO A 94 33.35 -1.40 1.73
N ASN A 95 32.20 -1.40 1.10
CA ASN A 95 31.98 -1.05 -0.31
C ASN A 95 32.10 0.46 -0.63
N PHE A 96 32.28 1.30 0.39
CA PHE A 96 32.63 2.70 0.25
C PHE A 96 34.14 2.95 0.10
N CYS A 97 34.98 1.96 0.42
CA CYS A 97 36.41 2.05 0.16
C CYS A 97 36.68 1.87 -1.34
N TYR A 98 37.74 2.49 -1.85
CA TYR A 98 38.27 2.28 -3.22
C TYR A 98 37.42 2.83 -4.40
N GLN A 99 36.87 4.05 -4.29
CA GLN A 99 36.17 4.77 -5.39
C GLN A 99 34.87 4.10 -5.92
N ASN A 100 34.29 3.18 -5.15
CA ASN A 100 33.14 2.36 -5.58
C ASN A 100 31.75 2.95 -5.26
N PHE A 101 31.67 4.21 -4.82
CA PHE A 101 30.43 4.89 -4.37
C PHE A 101 29.26 4.93 -5.37
N ARG A 102 29.50 4.71 -6.66
CA ARG A 102 28.46 4.72 -7.70
C ARG A 102 28.30 3.38 -8.40
N GLN A 103 28.93 2.32 -7.90
CA GLN A 103 28.78 1.00 -8.50
C GLN A 103 27.37 0.46 -8.33
N LYS A 104 26.90 -0.27 -9.34
CA LYS A 104 25.59 -0.91 -9.33
C LYS A 104 25.48 -1.91 -8.17
N ASP A 105 26.57 -2.58 -7.86
CA ASP A 105 26.64 -3.58 -6.80
C ASP A 105 26.49 -2.96 -5.41
N LEU A 106 27.06 -1.77 -5.18
CA LEU A 106 26.82 -1.00 -3.95
C LEU A 106 25.34 -0.60 -3.80
N ARG A 107 24.69 -0.17 -4.89
CA ARG A 107 23.25 0.14 -4.84
C ARG A 107 22.44 -1.11 -4.54
N ALA A 108 22.72 -2.22 -5.22
CA ALA A 108 22.04 -3.50 -4.97
C ALA A 108 22.24 -3.97 -3.52
N ALA A 109 23.44 -3.78 -2.97
CA ALA A 109 23.78 -4.07 -1.58
C ALA A 109 22.98 -3.23 -0.58
N ILE A 110 22.93 -1.91 -0.77
CA ILE A 110 22.17 -0.99 0.09
C ILE A 110 20.68 -1.30 0.01
N LEU A 111 20.15 -1.51 -1.20
CA LEU A 111 18.75 -1.82 -1.42
C LEU A 111 18.36 -3.15 -0.78
N SER A 112 19.19 -4.18 -0.95
CA SER A 112 19.00 -5.47 -0.27
C SER A 112 19.14 -5.36 1.24
N GLY A 113 20.00 -4.48 1.74
CA GLY A 113 20.21 -4.23 3.17
C GLY A 113 19.13 -3.36 3.84
N SER A 114 18.33 -2.64 3.06
CA SER A 114 17.25 -1.75 3.56
C SER A 114 16.16 -2.49 4.32
N GLY A 115 16.08 -3.82 4.17
CA GLY A 115 15.06 -4.65 4.79
C GLY A 115 13.72 -4.61 4.08
N LEU A 116 13.57 -3.87 2.97
CA LEU A 116 12.37 -3.86 2.13
C LEU A 116 12.14 -5.23 1.47
N ASP A 117 10.87 -5.62 1.34
CA ASP A 117 10.47 -6.82 0.61
C ASP A 117 10.90 -6.71 -0.87
N PRO A 118 11.45 -7.78 -1.50
CA PRO A 118 11.89 -7.73 -2.89
C PRO A 118 10.80 -7.28 -3.87
N SER A 119 9.55 -7.71 -3.66
CA SER A 119 8.43 -7.32 -4.52
C SER A 119 8.06 -5.85 -4.31
N LEU A 120 8.12 -5.37 -3.07
CA LEU A 120 7.92 -3.96 -2.75
C LEU A 120 9.02 -3.09 -3.39
N HIS A 121 10.26 -3.54 -3.36
CA HIS A 121 11.37 -2.85 -4.00
C HIS A 121 11.15 -2.70 -5.51
N THR A 122 10.70 -3.77 -6.20
CA THR A 122 10.34 -3.70 -7.62
C THR A 122 9.20 -2.71 -7.87
N LEU A 123 8.18 -2.69 -7.01
CA LEU A 123 7.05 -1.76 -7.10
C LEU A 123 7.49 -0.30 -6.94
N LEU A 124 8.35 0.01 -5.97
CA LEU A 124 8.82 1.37 -5.72
C LEU A 124 9.74 1.89 -6.83
N LEU A 125 10.53 1.02 -7.46
CA LEU A 125 11.45 1.39 -8.54
C LEU A 125 10.80 1.43 -9.94
N ASP A 126 9.58 0.92 -10.13
CA ASP A 126 8.93 0.96 -11.43
C ASP A 126 8.49 2.38 -11.78
N ASN A 127 9.11 2.98 -12.80
CA ASN A 127 8.81 4.35 -13.24
C ASN A 127 7.81 4.42 -14.39
N GLU A 128 7.43 3.29 -14.99
CA GLU A 128 6.62 3.24 -16.21
C GLU A 128 5.22 2.67 -15.96
N THR A 129 4.88 2.29 -14.73
CA THR A 129 3.63 1.58 -14.41
C THR A 129 2.40 2.38 -14.81
N ALA A 130 2.37 3.70 -14.55
CA ALA A 130 1.23 4.57 -14.84
C ALA A 130 0.87 4.67 -16.33
N ALA A 131 1.82 4.38 -17.22
CA ALA A 131 1.62 4.43 -18.67
C ALA A 131 1.02 3.13 -19.24
N LYS A 132 1.01 2.05 -18.46
CA LYS A 132 0.50 0.74 -18.89
C LYS A 132 -1.04 0.76 -18.93
N ALA A 133 -1.62 0.21 -19.99
CA ALA A 133 -3.07 0.19 -20.18
C ALA A 133 -3.83 -0.59 -19.09
N ASP A 134 -3.16 -1.57 -18.46
CA ASP A 134 -3.68 -2.41 -17.39
C ASP A 134 -3.25 -1.97 -15.98
N PHE A 135 -2.69 -0.76 -15.84
CA PHE A 135 -2.22 -0.20 -14.57
C PHE A 135 -3.25 -0.32 -13.44
N PHE A 136 -4.48 0.19 -13.64
CA PHE A 136 -5.50 0.17 -12.59
C PHE A 136 -5.96 -1.24 -12.22
N LYS A 137 -5.90 -2.18 -13.17
CA LYS A 137 -6.24 -3.57 -12.90
C LYS A 137 -5.18 -4.25 -12.05
N THR A 138 -3.89 -3.98 -12.33
CA THR A 138 -2.78 -4.58 -11.59
C THR A 138 -2.59 -3.93 -10.22
N ALA A 139 -2.58 -2.60 -10.17
CA ALA A 139 -2.32 -1.81 -8.96
C ALA A 139 -3.52 -1.69 -8.01
N TYR A 140 -4.77 -1.78 -8.51
CA TYR A 140 -5.97 -1.55 -7.68
C TYR A 140 -7.07 -2.59 -7.89
N GLY A 141 -6.85 -3.61 -8.72
CA GLY A 141 -7.86 -4.63 -9.00
C GLY A 141 -9.09 -4.14 -9.79
N VAL A 142 -9.02 -2.93 -10.37
CA VAL A 142 -10.15 -2.33 -11.11
C VAL A 142 -10.04 -2.67 -12.60
N ALA A 143 -11.00 -3.44 -13.10
CA ALA A 143 -11.11 -3.78 -14.51
C ALA A 143 -11.78 -2.65 -15.32
N GLY A 144 -11.45 -2.56 -16.61
CA GLY A 144 -12.00 -1.57 -17.54
C GLY A 144 -10.93 -0.95 -18.43
N SER A 145 -11.33 -0.04 -19.31
CA SER A 145 -10.36 0.84 -19.98
C SER A 145 -9.69 1.78 -18.98
N ALA A 146 -8.50 2.33 -19.28
CA ALA A 146 -7.78 3.20 -18.36
C ALA A 146 -8.61 4.41 -17.88
N THR A 147 -9.46 4.98 -18.76
CA THR A 147 -10.33 6.11 -18.44
C THR A 147 -11.51 5.71 -17.56
N GLU A 148 -12.14 4.57 -17.84
CA GLU A 148 -13.26 4.06 -17.02
C GLU A 148 -12.77 3.63 -15.65
N ALA A 149 -11.61 2.97 -15.59
CA ALA A 149 -10.99 2.54 -14.35
C ALA A 149 -10.57 3.73 -13.49
N LEU A 150 -10.02 4.79 -14.09
CA LEU A 150 -9.69 6.04 -13.39
C LEU A 150 -10.94 6.67 -12.77
N LEU A 151 -12.05 6.75 -13.53
CA LEU A 151 -13.32 7.27 -13.00
C LEU A 151 -13.86 6.40 -11.87
N ALA A 152 -13.81 5.07 -12.02
CA ALA A 152 -14.30 4.13 -11.01
C ALA A 152 -13.49 4.19 -9.72
N ILE A 153 -12.15 4.21 -9.80
CA ILE A 153 -11.26 4.28 -8.63
C ILE A 153 -11.23 5.68 -7.98
N SER A 154 -11.75 6.70 -8.65
CA SER A 154 -11.92 8.02 -8.05
C SER A 154 -13.05 8.07 -7.04
N ASP A 155 -13.96 7.09 -7.02
CA ASP A 155 -14.92 6.95 -5.92
C ASP A 155 -14.19 6.60 -4.61
N VAL A 156 -14.39 7.41 -3.57
CA VAL A 156 -13.65 7.27 -2.30
C VAL A 156 -13.95 5.95 -1.61
N ALA A 157 -15.19 5.46 -1.68
CA ALA A 157 -15.57 4.20 -1.04
C ALA A 157 -14.89 3.01 -1.74
N LEU A 158 -14.86 3.00 -3.07
CA LEU A 158 -14.15 2.00 -3.85
C LEU A 158 -12.65 2.07 -3.60
N PHE A 159 -12.05 3.27 -3.65
CA PHE A 159 -10.62 3.46 -3.41
C PHE A 159 -10.18 2.91 -2.04
N ARG A 160 -10.90 3.26 -0.98
CA ARG A 160 -10.63 2.77 0.37
C ARG A 160 -10.80 1.26 0.47
N HIS A 161 -11.83 0.70 -0.15
CA HIS A 161 -12.05 -0.74 -0.14
C HIS A 161 -10.92 -1.50 -0.85
N GLN A 162 -10.43 -1.00 -2.00
CA GLN A 162 -9.35 -1.66 -2.74
C GLN A 162 -7.99 -1.52 -2.04
N THR A 163 -7.72 -0.37 -1.44
CA THR A 163 -6.44 -0.10 -0.76
C THR A 163 -6.40 -0.62 0.67
N GLY A 164 -7.55 -0.81 1.33
CA GLY A 164 -7.65 -1.19 2.73
C GLY A 164 -7.51 -0.02 3.71
N LEU A 165 -7.51 1.22 3.22
CA LEU A 165 -7.34 2.41 4.05
C LEU A 165 -8.60 2.73 4.89
N SER A 166 -8.38 3.11 6.14
CA SER A 166 -9.43 3.71 6.95
C SER A 166 -9.76 5.14 6.45
N GLU A 167 -10.80 5.74 7.00
CA GLU A 167 -11.20 7.09 6.60
C GLU A 167 -10.17 8.14 7.03
N GLN A 168 -9.65 7.98 8.25
CA GLN A 168 -8.62 8.85 8.79
C GLN A 168 -7.33 8.69 8.01
N ASP A 169 -6.94 7.45 7.68
CA ASP A 169 -5.75 7.19 6.86
C ASP A 169 -5.81 7.91 5.51
N LEU A 170 -7.00 7.95 4.88
CA LEU A 170 -7.18 8.67 3.62
C LEU A 170 -7.01 10.19 3.81
N TYR A 171 -7.54 10.74 4.90
CA TYR A 171 -7.41 12.17 5.19
C TYR A 171 -5.96 12.56 5.50
N ASP A 172 -5.26 11.74 6.29
CA ASP A 172 -3.84 11.92 6.60
C ASP A 172 -2.97 11.78 5.34
N LEU A 173 -3.24 10.79 4.49
CA LEU A 173 -2.57 10.58 3.21
C LEU A 173 -2.69 11.80 2.27
N LEU A 174 -3.84 12.46 2.25
CA LEU A 174 -4.09 13.62 1.39
C LEU A 174 -3.76 14.97 2.08
N ALA A 175 -3.36 14.94 3.36
CA ALA A 175 -3.23 16.12 4.21
C ALA A 175 -4.51 17.00 4.21
N LEU A 176 -5.66 16.33 4.35
CA LEU A 176 -6.99 16.92 4.39
C LEU A 176 -7.67 16.71 5.74
N LYS A 177 -8.63 17.56 6.06
CA LYS A 177 -9.57 17.39 7.16
C LYS A 177 -10.98 17.63 6.66
N SER A 178 -11.91 16.81 7.16
CA SER A 178 -13.34 17.07 6.97
C SER A 178 -13.76 18.25 7.84
N THR A 179 -14.53 19.16 7.25
CA THR A 179 -15.15 20.31 7.92
C THR A 179 -16.65 20.17 7.73
N ASP A 180 -17.37 19.92 8.81
CA ASP A 180 -18.82 19.75 8.78
C ASP A 180 -19.48 20.99 9.39
N ASP A 181 -20.15 21.78 8.55
CA ASP A 181 -20.92 22.96 8.97
C ASP A 181 -22.41 22.60 9.21
N GLY A 182 -22.75 21.30 9.32
CA GLY A 182 -24.10 20.79 9.57
C GLY A 182 -25.06 20.87 8.38
N LYS A 183 -24.59 21.41 7.24
CA LYS A 183 -25.34 21.50 5.97
C LYS A 183 -24.61 20.82 4.81
N GLN A 184 -23.29 20.89 4.79
CA GLN A 184 -22.43 20.27 3.79
C GLN A 184 -21.12 19.87 4.44
N THR A 185 -20.62 18.69 4.10
CA THR A 185 -19.28 18.24 4.45
C THR A 185 -18.30 18.80 3.41
N GLY A 186 -17.48 19.77 3.82
CA GLY A 186 -16.38 20.31 3.04
C GLY A 186 -15.05 19.67 3.42
N PHE A 187 -14.06 19.78 2.55
CA PHE A 187 -12.68 19.34 2.83
C PHE A 187 -11.73 20.52 2.71
N SER A 188 -10.83 20.65 3.67
CA SER A 188 -9.77 21.66 3.67
C SER A 188 -8.45 21.04 4.09
N THR A 189 -7.33 21.68 3.74
CA THR A 189 -6.01 21.16 4.10
C THR A 189 -5.76 21.20 5.61
N THR A 190 -5.04 20.21 6.13
CA THR A 190 -4.52 20.19 7.51
C THR A 190 -3.33 21.12 7.69
N VAL A 191 -2.64 21.47 6.60
CA VAL A 191 -1.50 22.39 6.63
C VAL A 191 -1.99 23.76 7.05
N LYS A 192 -1.47 24.24 8.19
CA LYS A 192 -1.75 25.58 8.71
C LYS A 192 -0.48 26.38 8.79
N ARG A 193 -0.57 27.65 8.40
CA ARG A 193 0.46 28.64 8.69
C ARG A 193 0.25 29.22 10.08
N SER A 194 1.35 29.52 10.78
CA SER A 194 1.30 30.26 12.04
C SER A 194 0.72 31.66 11.82
N GLU A 195 -0.22 32.06 12.67
CA GLU A 195 -0.81 33.40 12.68
C GLU A 195 0.21 34.51 12.99
N HIS A 196 1.38 34.14 13.52
CA HIS A 196 2.44 35.07 13.90
C HIS A 196 3.42 35.42 12.76
N LEU A 197 3.21 34.90 11.54
CA LEU A 197 4.10 35.17 10.42
C LEU A 197 3.80 36.56 9.80
N PRO A 198 4.81 37.44 9.61
CA PRO A 198 4.60 38.77 9.04
C PRO A 198 3.95 38.72 7.65
N VAL A 199 2.97 39.59 7.40
CA VAL A 199 2.19 39.64 6.14
C VAL A 199 3.09 39.79 4.90
N ALA A 200 4.20 40.52 5.03
CA ALA A 200 5.16 40.73 3.95
C ALA A 200 5.92 39.45 3.53
N SER A 201 5.92 38.40 4.35
CA SER A 201 6.54 37.09 4.04
C SER A 201 5.52 36.06 3.53
N GLN A 202 4.26 36.45 3.31
CA GLN A 202 3.16 35.55 2.93
C GLN A 202 3.07 35.36 1.40
N THR A 203 4.15 34.99 0.73
CA THR A 203 4.17 34.80 -0.73
C THR A 203 3.59 33.46 -1.19
N GLU A 204 3.64 32.42 -0.36
CA GLU A 204 3.13 31.09 -0.70
C GLU A 204 1.83 30.75 0.04
N VAL A 205 0.95 29.94 -0.55
CA VAL A 205 -0.28 29.46 0.11
C VAL A 205 0.07 28.25 0.98
N ALA A 206 -0.44 28.19 2.21
CA ALA A 206 -0.39 26.98 3.03
C ALA A 206 -1.28 25.92 2.36
N ALA A 207 -0.66 25.04 1.58
CA ALA A 207 -1.36 24.10 0.72
C ALA A 207 -0.75 22.70 0.86
N SER A 208 -1.59 21.68 0.74
CA SER A 208 -1.17 20.28 0.83
C SER A 208 -0.06 19.99 -0.17
N GLN A 209 -0.23 20.29 -1.46
CA GLN A 209 0.78 19.96 -2.47
C GLN A 209 2.20 20.46 -2.17
N VAL A 210 2.38 21.51 -1.36
CA VAL A 210 3.70 22.03 -0.99
C VAL A 210 4.21 21.47 0.34
N TYR A 211 3.34 21.38 1.35
CA TYR A 211 3.75 21.14 2.74
C TYR A 211 3.14 19.88 3.38
N GLY A 212 2.32 19.11 2.66
CA GLY A 212 1.79 17.83 3.12
C GLY A 212 1.10 17.03 2.02
N ALA A 213 1.50 15.78 1.81
CA ALA A 213 1.14 15.02 0.61
C ALA A 213 1.78 15.63 -0.66
N SER A 214 2.99 16.16 -0.50
CA SER A 214 3.79 16.76 -1.56
C SER A 214 4.26 15.74 -2.60
N PHE A 215 4.56 14.50 -2.17
CA PHE A 215 4.99 13.40 -3.02
C PHE A 215 3.88 13.04 -4.02
N ILE A 216 2.67 12.78 -3.52
CA ILE A 216 1.55 12.37 -4.38
C ILE A 216 1.17 13.46 -5.38
N ASN A 217 1.19 14.73 -4.96
CA ASN A 217 0.86 15.88 -5.78
C ASN A 217 2.05 16.38 -6.61
N ASN A 218 3.25 15.80 -6.44
CA ASN A 218 4.49 16.23 -7.11
C ASN A 218 4.73 17.74 -7.02
N ALA A 219 4.52 18.31 -5.84
CA ALA A 219 4.62 19.75 -5.59
C ALA A 219 3.82 20.64 -6.56
N SER A 220 2.78 20.10 -7.20
CA SER A 220 2.06 20.72 -8.30
C SER A 220 0.61 21.03 -7.93
N SER A 221 0.08 22.14 -8.46
CA SER A 221 -1.31 22.54 -8.31
C SER A 221 -2.11 22.15 -9.56
N PRO A 222 -3.40 21.76 -9.45
CA PRO A 222 -4.17 21.62 -8.21
C PRO A 222 -3.90 20.29 -7.49
N ALA A 223 -3.94 20.33 -6.15
CA ALA A 223 -3.83 19.12 -5.33
C ALA A 223 -5.07 18.23 -5.43
N ILE A 224 -4.87 16.93 -5.17
CA ILE A 224 -5.97 15.98 -4.99
C ILE A 224 -6.83 16.44 -3.81
N THR A 225 -8.14 16.52 -4.04
CA THR A 225 -9.11 16.86 -2.99
C THR A 225 -10.34 15.98 -3.09
N ILE A 226 -11.10 15.89 -2.00
CA ILE A 226 -12.36 15.16 -1.95
C ILE A 226 -13.49 16.17 -2.15
N THR A 227 -14.40 15.86 -3.06
CA THR A 227 -15.65 16.61 -3.24
C THR A 227 -16.83 15.71 -2.96
N VAL A 228 -17.88 16.30 -2.38
CA VAL A 228 -19.17 15.62 -2.22
C VAL A 228 -20.11 16.19 -3.27
N PRO A 229 -20.54 15.39 -4.27
CA PRO A 229 -21.48 15.84 -5.27
C PRO A 229 -22.78 16.33 -4.60
N ALA A 230 -23.37 17.40 -5.15
CA ALA A 230 -24.64 17.93 -4.65
C ALA A 230 -25.84 16.99 -4.89
N GLU A 231 -25.70 16.01 -5.79
CA GLU A 231 -26.71 15.00 -6.06
C GLU A 231 -26.57 13.80 -5.13
N SER A 232 -27.64 13.50 -4.38
CA SER A 232 -27.68 12.56 -3.25
C SER A 232 -27.41 11.09 -3.58
N SER A 233 -27.13 10.74 -4.84
CA SER A 233 -26.93 9.36 -5.29
C SER A 233 -25.46 8.97 -5.43
N SER A 234 -24.53 9.93 -5.48
CA SER A 234 -23.10 9.69 -5.67
C SER A 234 -22.33 10.01 -4.39
N GLY A 235 -21.49 9.06 -3.94
CA GLY A 235 -20.64 9.24 -2.77
C GLY A 235 -19.52 10.28 -2.99
N PRO A 236 -18.70 10.55 -1.96
CA PRO A 236 -17.53 11.41 -2.09
C PRO A 236 -16.58 10.91 -3.17
N GLN A 237 -16.03 11.84 -3.97
CA GLN A 237 -15.12 11.55 -5.07
C GLN A 237 -13.79 12.28 -4.92
N LEU A 238 -12.71 11.62 -5.34
CA LEU A 238 -11.41 12.21 -5.53
C LEU A 238 -11.41 13.04 -6.81
N THR A 239 -10.96 14.29 -6.72
CA THR A 239 -10.85 15.23 -7.84
C THR A 239 -9.41 15.67 -8.03
N ASN A 240 -9.10 16.27 -9.19
CA ASN A 240 -7.72 16.60 -9.60
C ASN A 240 -6.81 15.37 -9.69
N VAL A 241 -7.39 14.21 -9.99
CA VAL A 241 -6.67 12.94 -10.09
C VAL A 241 -6.18 12.68 -11.51
N SER A 242 -5.12 11.88 -11.60
CA SER A 242 -4.53 11.40 -12.84
C SER A 242 -3.91 10.02 -12.61
N ALA A 243 -3.54 9.31 -13.67
CA ALA A 243 -2.86 8.01 -13.52
C ALA A 243 -1.53 8.13 -12.75
N SER A 244 -0.78 9.23 -12.92
CA SER A 244 0.46 9.47 -12.19
C SER A 244 0.22 9.76 -10.70
N HIS A 245 -0.88 10.43 -10.35
CA HIS A 245 -1.30 10.57 -8.96
C HIS A 245 -1.57 9.21 -8.32
N PHE A 246 -2.30 8.32 -9.01
CA PHE A 246 -2.57 6.98 -8.50
C PHE A 246 -1.33 6.09 -8.44
N ASP A 247 -0.33 6.26 -9.30
CA ASP A 247 0.95 5.55 -9.18
C ASP A 247 1.72 5.96 -7.91
N ARG A 248 1.78 7.26 -7.62
CA ARG A 248 2.43 7.76 -6.40
C ARG A 248 1.66 7.37 -5.15
N LEU A 249 0.32 7.46 -5.17
CA LEU A 249 -0.53 6.96 -4.08
C LEU A 249 -0.26 5.49 -3.82
N HIS A 250 -0.21 4.67 -4.87
CA HIS A 250 0.07 3.25 -4.76
C HIS A 250 1.41 3.01 -4.04
N LYS A 251 2.49 3.61 -4.51
CA LYS A 251 3.82 3.50 -3.90
C LYS A 251 3.84 3.95 -2.44
N LEU A 252 3.26 5.11 -2.16
CA LEU A 252 3.27 5.71 -0.82
C LEU A 252 2.48 4.86 0.18
N ILE A 253 1.31 4.34 -0.21
CA ILE A 253 0.47 3.48 0.63
C ILE A 253 1.22 2.19 1.01
N HIS A 254 1.90 1.56 0.05
CA HIS A 254 2.65 0.35 0.29
C HIS A 254 3.88 0.60 1.17
N LEU A 255 4.59 1.71 0.92
CA LEU A 255 5.73 2.11 1.74
C LEU A 255 5.30 2.43 3.18
N HIS A 256 4.20 3.17 3.37
CA HIS A 256 3.59 3.44 4.66
C HIS A 256 3.24 2.14 5.40
N HIS A 257 2.53 1.23 4.72
CA HIS A 257 2.14 -0.05 5.32
C HIS A 257 3.35 -0.87 5.78
N PHE A 258 4.43 -0.85 4.99
CA PHE A 258 5.65 -1.58 5.30
C PHE A 258 6.43 -0.97 6.47
N LEU A 259 6.57 0.36 6.51
CA LEU A 259 7.35 1.06 7.53
C LEU A 259 6.58 1.25 8.84
N GLY A 260 5.25 1.30 8.80
CA GLY A 260 4.41 1.59 9.96
C GLY A 260 4.58 3.02 10.49
N LEU A 261 5.08 3.94 9.66
CA LEU A 261 5.27 5.35 9.99
C LEU A 261 4.07 6.18 9.51
N PRO A 262 3.74 7.32 10.16
CA PRO A 262 2.69 8.22 9.71
C PRO A 262 2.90 8.72 8.26
N PHE A 263 1.82 8.93 7.51
CA PHE A 263 1.90 9.42 6.12
C PHE A 263 2.69 10.72 5.97
N ALA A 264 2.59 11.63 6.94
CA ALA A 264 3.35 12.87 6.95
C ALA A 264 4.87 12.63 6.97
N ASP A 265 5.33 11.63 7.69
CA ASP A 265 6.76 11.29 7.77
C ASP A 265 7.22 10.61 6.47
N VAL A 266 6.40 9.69 5.94
CA VAL A 266 6.71 8.97 4.69
C VAL A 266 6.74 9.92 3.48
N ASP A 267 5.91 10.97 3.46
CA ASP A 267 5.90 11.99 2.41
C ASP A 267 7.22 12.80 2.35
N THR A 268 8.01 12.81 3.43
CA THR A 268 9.26 13.58 3.53
C THR A 268 10.53 12.79 3.20
N LEU A 269 10.41 11.48 2.94
CA LEU A 269 11.53 10.58 2.59
C LEU A 269 11.95 10.72 1.13
#